data_AF-A0A8B8A7D6-F1
#
_entry.id   AF-A0A8B8A7D6-F1
#
_cell.length_a   1.000
_cell.length_b   1.000
_cell.length_c   1.000
_cell.angle_alpha   90.00
_cell.angle_beta   90.00
_cell.angle_gamma   90.00
#
_symmetry.space_group_name_H-M   'P 1'
#
loop_
_entity.id
_entity.type
_entity.pdbx_description
1 polymer ?
#
loop_
_entity_poly.entity_id
_entity_poly.type
_entity_poly.pdbx_seq_one_letter_code
_entity_poly.pdbx_strand_id
1 'polypeptide(L)'
;MGEVNICPKNQTEVDVAGKKLGCGQDKYGHSQYMCIPNEEKTALVEFCYNGVMGIEFKGSCLEASEGKVISKNCSSFAFGCPDEHVYKYEFFKYPACQYIDVQHRCYKLDPLCPPEQKWNNTDWNNTDDILTGISIFLGCMAIIIIIIVLWKMRRDQKNG
;
A
#
# COMPACT_ATOMS: atom_id res chain seq x y z
N MET A 1 13.02 13.37 -5.03
CA MET A 1 12.53 12.24 -4.21
C MET A 1 11.68 11.38 -5.11
N GLY A 2 11.83 10.06 -5.07
CA GLY A 2 10.99 9.11 -5.78
C GLY A 2 10.13 8.31 -4.81
N GLU A 3 8.88 8.05 -5.14
CA GLU A 3 8.00 7.24 -4.28
C GLU A 3 8.31 5.75 -4.39
N VAL A 4 8.22 5.04 -3.27
CA VAL A 4 8.41 3.60 -3.19
C VAL A 4 7.35 2.96 -2.30
N ASN A 5 7.05 1.68 -2.53
CA ASN A 5 6.11 0.94 -1.68
C ASN A 5 6.76 0.40 -0.41
N ILE A 6 8.07 0.10 -0.47
CA ILE A 6 8.81 -0.55 0.61
C ILE A 6 10.21 0.06 0.64
N CYS A 7 10.65 0.44 1.83
CA CYS A 7 12.02 0.84 2.09
C CYS A 7 12.92 -0.35 2.40
N PRO A 8 14.25 -0.24 2.17
CA PRO A 8 15.23 -1.24 2.56
C PRO A 8 15.11 -1.67 4.02
N LYS A 9 15.24 -2.98 4.27
CA LYS A 9 15.10 -3.59 5.60
C LYS A 9 16.44 -3.88 6.28
N ASN A 10 17.55 -3.72 5.58
CA ASN A 10 18.90 -3.99 6.07
C ASN A 10 19.93 -3.18 5.30
N GLN A 11 21.17 -3.16 5.82
CA GLN A 11 22.28 -2.40 5.22
C GLN A 11 22.56 -2.80 3.77
N THR A 12 22.50 -4.10 3.44
CA THR A 12 22.76 -4.57 2.07
C THR A 12 21.74 -4.02 1.08
N GLU A 13 20.46 -3.99 1.43
CA GLU A 13 19.42 -3.38 0.61
C GLU A 13 19.60 -1.87 0.48
N VAL A 14 20.04 -1.19 1.55
CA VAL A 14 20.39 0.25 1.51
C VAL A 14 21.52 0.52 0.52
N ASP A 15 22.58 -0.28 0.56
CA ASP A 15 23.74 -0.10 -0.31
C ASP A 15 23.38 -0.36 -1.78
N VAL A 16 22.58 -1.40 -2.05
CA VAL A 16 22.09 -1.72 -3.40
C VAL A 16 21.19 -0.61 -3.93
N ALA A 17 20.22 -0.14 -3.13
CA ALA A 17 19.30 0.92 -3.53
C ALA A 17 20.04 2.26 -3.75
N GLY A 18 20.95 2.61 -2.83
CA GLY A 18 21.81 3.79 -2.95
C GLY A 18 22.68 3.77 -4.19
N LYS A 19 23.31 2.64 -4.51
CA LYS A 19 24.11 2.46 -5.74
C LYS A 19 23.24 2.60 -6.99
N LYS A 20 22.04 2.01 -6.99
CA LYS A 20 21.10 2.09 -8.12
C LYS A 20 20.64 3.54 -8.37
N LEU A 21 20.40 4.30 -7.29
CA LEU A 21 20.00 5.71 -7.37
C LEU A 21 21.18 6.67 -7.62
N GLY A 22 22.42 6.17 -7.54
CA GLY A 22 23.63 6.98 -7.73
C GLY A 22 23.95 7.90 -6.55
N CYS A 23 23.52 7.55 -5.34
CA CYS A 23 23.80 8.35 -4.15
C CYS A 23 25.28 8.27 -3.76
N GLY A 24 25.80 9.41 -3.30
CA GLY A 24 27.16 9.52 -2.78
C GLY A 24 27.28 9.07 -1.33
N GLN A 25 28.39 9.48 -0.73
CA GLN A 25 28.63 9.36 0.70
C GLN A 25 28.79 10.76 1.30
N ASP A 26 28.45 10.91 2.57
CA ASP A 26 28.70 12.15 3.29
C ASP A 26 30.20 12.31 3.59
N LYS A 27 30.58 13.43 4.22
CA LYS A 27 31.98 13.73 4.55
C LYS A 27 32.63 12.72 5.52
N TYR A 28 31.87 11.82 6.12
CA TYR A 28 32.33 10.78 7.04
C TYR A 28 32.28 9.37 6.41
N GLY A 29 31.89 9.26 5.13
CA GLY A 29 31.82 7.99 4.42
C GLY A 29 30.50 7.23 4.60
N HIS A 30 29.47 7.84 5.19
CA HIS A 30 28.16 7.22 5.35
C HIS A 30 27.33 7.37 4.08
N SER A 31 26.60 6.31 3.70
CA SER A 31 25.70 6.33 2.53
C SER A 31 24.71 7.48 2.63
N GLN A 32 24.60 8.29 1.57
CA GLN A 32 23.65 9.39 1.50
C GLN A 32 22.24 8.96 1.07
N TYR A 33 22.04 7.67 0.80
CA TYR A 33 20.72 7.15 0.48
C TYR A 33 19.80 7.18 1.70
N MET A 34 18.59 7.67 1.50
CA MET A 34 17.51 7.58 2.48
C MET A 34 16.26 7.03 1.85
N CYS A 35 15.52 6.27 2.66
CA CYS A 35 14.15 5.88 2.35
C CYS A 35 13.30 6.02 3.61
N ILE A 36 12.41 7.01 3.62
CA ILE A 36 11.63 7.41 4.80
C ILE A 36 10.24 7.92 4.35
N PRO A 37 9.24 7.98 5.24
CA PRO A 37 7.97 8.63 4.93
C PRO A 37 8.15 10.09 4.54
N ASN A 38 7.30 10.59 3.65
CA ASN A 38 7.13 12.02 3.52
C ASN A 38 6.32 12.61 4.70
N GLU A 39 6.46 13.91 4.93
CA GLU A 39 5.80 14.61 6.05
C GLU A 39 4.28 14.45 6.05
N GLU A 40 3.65 14.37 4.86
CA GLU A 40 2.20 14.18 4.73
C GLU A 40 1.74 12.74 4.97
N LYS A 41 2.67 11.80 5.15
CA LYS A 41 2.43 10.35 5.26
C LYS A 41 1.60 9.79 4.09
N THR A 42 1.74 10.37 2.91
CA THR A 42 1.07 9.91 1.69
C THR A 42 1.91 8.88 0.93
N ALA A 43 3.22 8.81 1.18
CA ALA A 43 4.10 7.81 0.58
C ALA A 43 5.38 7.61 1.40
N LEU A 44 6.06 6.49 1.14
CA LEU A 44 7.49 6.36 1.41
C LEU A 44 8.25 6.95 0.22
N VAL A 45 9.33 7.67 0.49
CA VAL A 45 10.15 8.28 -0.55
C VAL A 45 11.61 7.90 -0.40
N GLU A 46 12.25 7.60 -1.52
CA GLU A 46 13.69 7.41 -1.62
C GLU A 46 14.38 8.61 -2.29
N PHE A 47 15.56 8.97 -1.80
CA PHE A 47 16.35 10.08 -2.34
C PHE A 47 17.80 10.04 -1.84
N CYS A 48 18.67 10.79 -2.52
CA CYS A 48 20.00 11.10 -2.03
C CYS A 48 19.95 12.36 -1.17
N TYR A 49 20.25 12.23 0.11
CA TYR A 49 20.30 13.35 1.04
C TYR A 49 21.66 14.07 0.95
N ASN A 50 21.64 15.37 0.68
CA ASN A 50 22.86 16.16 0.45
C ASN A 50 23.51 16.68 1.75
N GLY A 51 23.02 16.27 2.92
CA GLY A 51 23.55 16.70 4.22
C GLY A 51 24.47 15.67 4.87
N VAL A 52 24.88 15.98 6.10
CA VAL A 52 25.61 15.07 6.98
C VAL A 52 24.65 14.03 7.55
N MET A 53 25.03 12.75 7.49
CA MET A 53 24.28 11.63 8.05
C MET A 53 24.52 11.50 9.56
N GLY A 54 24.18 12.57 10.27
CA GLY A 54 24.39 12.70 11.71
C GLY A 54 23.47 11.83 12.55
N ILE A 55 23.46 12.14 13.85
CA ILE A 55 22.66 11.45 14.85
C ILE A 55 21.24 12.04 14.88
N GLU A 56 20.26 11.15 14.94
CA GLU A 56 18.87 11.42 15.27
C GLU A 56 18.63 11.09 16.75
N PHE A 57 17.87 11.94 17.44
CA PHE A 57 17.61 11.74 18.86
C PHE A 57 16.59 10.63 19.09
N LYS A 58 16.74 9.90 20.21
CA LYS A 58 15.75 8.92 20.64
C LYS A 58 14.34 9.55 20.74
N GLY A 59 13.31 8.74 20.57
CA GLY A 59 11.92 9.17 20.60
C GLY A 59 11.44 9.80 19.30
N SER A 60 12.23 9.73 18.22
CA SER A 60 11.91 10.34 16.94
C SER A 60 12.11 9.42 15.74
N CYS A 61 11.19 9.52 14.79
CA CYS A 61 11.32 9.01 13.42
C CYS A 61 11.81 10.11 12.48
N LEU A 62 12.36 9.73 11.33
CA LEU A 62 12.80 10.63 10.28
C LEU A 62 11.70 10.78 9.22
N GLU A 63 11.43 11.99 8.77
CA GLU A 63 10.49 12.30 7.68
C GLU A 63 11.14 13.18 6.62
N ALA A 64 10.69 13.04 5.38
CA ALA A 64 11.11 13.85 4.25
C ALA A 64 10.13 15.02 4.03
N SER A 65 10.65 16.24 4.04
CA SER A 65 9.89 17.47 3.79
C SER A 65 10.68 18.40 2.88
N GLU A 66 10.15 18.70 1.69
CA GLU A 66 10.74 19.67 0.74
C GLU A 66 12.26 19.48 0.49
N GLY A 67 12.71 18.24 0.29
CA GLY A 67 14.15 17.97 0.08
C GLY A 67 15.00 17.91 1.35
N LYS A 68 14.40 18.12 2.53
CA LYS A 68 15.04 18.05 3.84
C LYS A 68 14.60 16.81 4.60
N VAL A 69 15.36 16.50 5.66
CA VAL A 69 15.08 15.44 6.61
C VAL A 69 14.74 16.10 7.94
N ILE A 70 13.51 15.89 8.40
CA ILE A 70 12.99 16.40 9.66
C ILE A 70 12.78 15.26 10.66
N SER A 71 12.68 15.62 11.93
CA SER A 71 12.46 14.70 13.04
C SER A 71 11.00 14.78 13.50
N LYS A 72 10.35 13.62 13.65
CA LYS A 72 8.98 13.51 14.15
C LYS A 72 8.94 12.65 15.40
N ASN A 73 8.39 13.20 16.48
CA ASN A 73 8.19 12.46 17.71
C ASN A 73 7.33 11.20 17.48
N CYS A 74 7.83 10.05 17.92
CA CYS A 74 7.15 8.76 17.90
C CYS A 74 7.01 8.12 19.29
N SER A 75 7.28 8.86 20.38
CA SER A 75 7.23 8.33 21.74
C SER A 75 5.86 7.77 22.14
N SER A 76 4.81 8.15 21.42
CA SER A 76 3.46 7.61 21.59
C SER A 76 3.25 6.25 20.96
N PHE A 77 4.16 5.77 20.09
CA PHE A 77 3.96 4.51 19.38
C PHE A 77 3.78 3.34 20.35
N ALA A 78 2.91 2.41 19.99
CA ALA A 78 2.71 1.18 20.74
C ALA A 78 4.03 0.39 20.92
N PHE A 79 4.91 0.39 19.90
CA PHE A 79 6.26 -0.17 19.95
C PHE A 79 7.11 0.32 18.78
N GLY A 80 8.43 0.11 18.85
CA GLY A 80 9.36 0.27 17.72
C GLY A 80 9.83 1.70 17.44
N CYS A 81 9.44 2.69 18.25
CA CYS A 81 10.09 4.00 18.25
C CYS A 81 11.52 3.86 18.81
N PRO A 82 12.52 4.61 18.32
CA PRO A 82 13.89 4.51 18.82
C PRO A 82 14.02 4.87 20.30
N ASP A 83 14.50 3.93 21.12
CA ASP A 83 14.77 4.16 22.55
C ASP A 83 16.18 4.73 22.81
N GLU A 84 17.05 4.68 21.80
CA GLU A 84 18.42 5.18 21.81
C GLU A 84 18.67 6.17 20.66
N HIS A 85 19.78 6.90 20.72
CA HIS A 85 20.22 7.76 19.62
C HIS A 85 20.69 6.90 18.44
N VAL A 86 20.28 7.27 17.23
CA VAL A 86 20.51 6.45 16.04
C VAL A 86 21.09 7.30 14.93
N TYR A 87 21.92 6.72 14.08
CA TYR A 87 22.40 7.47 12.92
C TYR A 87 21.35 7.48 11.80
N LYS A 88 21.26 8.59 11.06
CA LYS A 88 20.29 8.73 9.96
C LYS A 88 20.43 7.64 8.88
N TYR A 89 21.66 7.19 8.60
CA TYR A 89 21.93 6.12 7.64
C TYR A 89 21.47 4.74 8.12
N GLU A 90 21.10 4.60 9.40
CA GLU A 90 20.59 3.36 10.01
C GLU A 90 19.06 3.37 10.16
N PHE A 91 18.35 4.20 9.39
CA PHE A 91 16.89 4.32 9.42
C PHE A 91 16.15 2.97 9.29
N PHE A 92 16.75 1.99 8.62
CA PHE A 92 16.19 0.64 8.43
C PHE A 92 16.09 -0.17 9.73
N LYS A 93 16.83 0.20 10.78
CA LYS A 93 16.74 -0.47 12.09
C LYS A 93 15.39 -0.26 12.79
N TYR A 94 14.62 0.74 12.37
CA TYR A 94 13.33 1.10 12.96
C TYR A 94 12.21 1.04 11.92
N PRO A 95 11.79 -0.16 11.49
CA PRO A 95 10.75 -0.33 10.48
C PRO A 95 9.40 0.26 10.92
N ALA A 96 9.16 0.41 12.22
CA ALA A 96 8.02 1.15 12.77
C ALA A 96 7.92 2.59 12.22
N CYS A 97 9.06 3.27 12.05
CA CYS A 97 9.15 4.61 11.47
C CYS A 97 8.89 4.66 9.97
N GLN A 98 8.69 3.52 9.32
CA GLN A 98 8.32 3.41 7.90
C GLN A 98 6.90 2.85 7.74
N TYR A 99 6.25 2.46 8.86
CA TYR A 99 4.96 1.80 8.84
C TYR A 99 3.83 2.82 8.92
N ILE A 100 3.47 3.39 7.78
CA ILE A 100 2.44 4.41 7.64
C ILE A 100 1.12 3.84 7.08
N ASP A 101 0.04 4.50 7.44
CA ASP A 101 -1.27 4.38 6.80
C ASP A 101 -1.45 5.59 5.88
N VAL A 102 -1.41 5.36 4.58
CA VAL A 102 -1.53 6.40 3.55
C VAL A 102 -2.95 6.98 3.48
N GLN A 103 -3.97 6.19 3.81
CA GLN A 103 -5.37 6.61 3.78
C GLN A 103 -5.66 7.57 4.95
N HIS A 104 -5.19 7.22 6.15
CA HIS A 104 -5.38 8.01 7.36
C HIS A 104 -4.24 9.02 7.63
N ARG A 105 -3.18 9.00 6.81
CA ARG A 105 -2.02 9.91 6.89
C ARG A 105 -1.38 9.92 8.28
N CYS A 106 -1.11 8.75 8.81
CA CYS A 106 -0.52 8.56 10.14
C CYS A 106 0.41 7.35 10.20
N TYR A 107 1.15 7.19 11.29
CA TYR A 107 1.89 5.97 11.54
C TYR A 107 0.96 4.92 12.12
N LYS A 108 0.99 3.70 11.59
CA LYS A 108 0.09 2.62 12.03
C LYS A 108 0.29 2.19 13.48
N LEU A 109 1.45 2.50 14.06
CA LEU A 109 1.74 2.21 15.47
C LEU A 109 1.43 3.39 16.40
N ASP A 110 1.06 4.56 15.86
CA ASP A 110 0.58 5.68 16.65
C ASP A 110 -0.83 5.37 17.16
N PRO A 111 -1.11 5.44 18.48
CA PRO A 111 -2.44 5.21 19.04
C PRO A 111 -3.53 6.13 18.50
N LEU A 112 -3.15 7.30 17.97
CA LEU A 112 -4.08 8.23 17.32
C LEU A 112 -4.43 7.82 15.89
N CYS A 113 -3.68 6.90 15.29
CA CYS A 113 -3.94 6.40 13.96
C CYS A 113 -5.12 5.41 14.01
N PRO A 114 -6.20 5.63 13.24
CA PRO A 114 -7.34 4.73 13.23
C PRO A 114 -6.92 3.30 12.91
N PRO A 115 -7.48 2.29 13.59
CA PRO A 115 -7.24 0.91 13.23
C PRO A 115 -7.79 0.67 11.82
N GLU A 116 -7.08 -0.14 11.03
CA GLU A 116 -7.59 -0.61 9.74
C GLU A 116 -8.99 -1.17 9.95
N GLN A 117 -10.00 -0.60 9.26
CA GLN A 117 -11.32 -1.18 9.26
C GLN A 117 -11.19 -2.57 8.61
N LYS A 118 -11.29 -3.62 9.42
CA LYS A 118 -11.53 -4.96 8.91
C LYS A 118 -12.86 -4.89 8.19
N TRP A 119 -12.84 -4.82 6.87
CA TRP A 119 -14.00 -5.07 6.05
C TRP A 119 -14.47 -6.49 6.38
N ASN A 120 -15.49 -6.59 7.24
CA ASN A 120 -16.22 -7.82 7.37
C ASN A 120 -16.84 -8.06 6.00
N ASN A 121 -16.44 -9.15 5.34
CA ASN A 121 -17.02 -9.62 4.08
C ASN A 121 -18.48 -10.06 4.28
N THR A 122 -19.36 -9.15 4.69
CA THR A 122 -20.81 -9.37 4.78
C THR A 122 -21.62 -8.49 3.84
N ASP A 123 -20.98 -7.72 2.95
CA ASP A 123 -21.66 -7.10 1.83
C ASP A 123 -21.57 -8.00 0.59
N TRP A 124 -22.14 -9.21 0.68
CA TRP A 124 -22.49 -10.02 -0.49
C TRP A 124 -23.88 -9.61 -1.01
N ASN A 125 -23.99 -8.40 -1.57
CA ASN A 125 -25.14 -8.04 -2.43
C ASN A 125 -25.06 -8.67 -3.84
N ASN A 126 -24.16 -9.63 -4.07
CA ASN A 126 -24.05 -10.36 -5.34
C ASN A 126 -25.05 -11.52 -5.50
N THR A 127 -26.02 -11.67 -4.59
CA THR A 127 -27.07 -12.71 -4.71
C THR A 127 -28.17 -12.35 -5.71
N ASP A 128 -28.40 -11.06 -5.97
CA ASP A 128 -29.42 -10.61 -6.93
C ASP A 128 -29.01 -10.79 -8.40
N ASP A 129 -27.72 -10.62 -8.74
CA ASP A 129 -27.26 -10.74 -10.13
C ASP A 129 -27.30 -12.18 -10.67
N ILE A 130 -27.00 -13.17 -9.83
CA ILE A 130 -27.03 -14.58 -10.24
C ILE A 130 -28.48 -15.09 -10.38
N LEU A 131 -29.37 -14.72 -9.44
CA LEU A 131 -30.78 -15.12 -9.50
C LEU A 131 -31.50 -14.49 -10.69
N THR A 132 -31.16 -13.23 -11.01
CA THR A 132 -31.65 -12.55 -12.22
C THR A 132 -31.16 -13.23 -13.49
N GLY A 133 -29.88 -13.61 -13.55
CA GLY A 133 -29.32 -14.34 -14.70
C GLY A 133 -29.98 -15.70 -14.96
N ILE A 134 -30.24 -16.50 -13.92
CA ILE A 134 -30.89 -17.81 -14.03
C ILE A 134 -32.34 -17.67 -14.55
N SER A 135 -33.07 -16.65 -14.07
CA SER A 135 -34.46 -16.41 -14.46
C SER A 135 -34.60 -16.09 -15.95
N ILE A 136 -33.68 -15.29 -16.50
CA ILE A 136 -33.65 -14.95 -17.93
C ILE A 136 -33.35 -16.19 -18.78
N PHE A 137 -32.38 -17.01 -18.36
CA PHE A 137 -31.98 -18.22 -19.10
C PHE A 137 -33.12 -19.24 -19.20
N LEU A 138 -33.85 -19.49 -18.10
CA LEU A 138 -35.00 -20.40 -18.10
C LEU A 138 -36.15 -19.87 -18.99
N GLY A 139 -36.40 -18.55 -18.96
CA GLY A 139 -37.39 -17.91 -19.84
C GLY A 139 -37.07 -18.09 -21.33
N CYS A 140 -35.82 -17.87 -21.72
CA CYS A 140 -35.38 -18.05 -23.11
C CYS A 140 -35.53 -19.50 -23.59
N MET A 141 -35.18 -20.48 -22.74
CA MET A 141 -35.31 -21.90 -23.10
C MET A 141 -36.77 -22.32 -23.32
N ALA A 142 -37.70 -21.83 -22.49
CA ALA A 142 -39.12 -22.11 -22.66
C ALA A 142 -39.67 -21.54 -23.99
N ILE A 143 -39.27 -20.32 -24.36
CA ILE A 143 -39.68 -19.69 -25.63
C ILE A 143 -39.15 -20.48 -26.83
N ILE A 144 -37.90 -20.93 -26.79
CA ILE A 144 -37.30 -21.74 -27.87
C ILE A 144 -38.09 -23.05 -28.06
N ILE A 145 -38.46 -23.73 -26.96
CA ILE A 145 -39.26 -24.96 -27.02
C ILE A 145 -40.63 -24.69 -27.66
N ILE A 146 -41.31 -23.60 -27.28
CA ILE A 146 -42.60 -23.23 -27.87
C ILE A 146 -42.45 -22.97 -29.38
N ILE A 147 -41.41 -22.27 -29.81
CA ILE A 147 -41.15 -22.02 -31.24
C ILE A 147 -40.95 -23.34 -32.00
N ILE A 148 -40.18 -24.28 -31.44
CA ILE A 148 -39.94 -25.61 -32.04
C ILE A 148 -41.25 -26.38 -32.16
N VAL A 149 -42.09 -26.38 -31.13
CA VAL A 149 -43.40 -27.07 -31.15
C VAL A 149 -44.32 -26.45 -32.21
N LEU A 150 -44.44 -25.11 -32.25
CA LEU A 150 -45.25 -24.41 -33.24
C LEU A 150 -44.75 -24.65 -34.67
N TRP A 151 -43.42 -24.67 -34.87
CA TRP A 151 -42.82 -25.01 -36.15
C TRP A 151 -43.15 -26.44 -36.58
N LYS A 152 -43.10 -27.39 -35.64
CA LYS A 152 -43.45 -28.79 -35.90
C LYS A 152 -44.92 -28.95 -36.28
N MET A 153 -45.82 -28.33 -35.52
CA MET A 153 -47.26 -28.35 -35.82
C MET A 153 -47.59 -27.72 -37.18
N ARG A 154 -46.93 -26.61 -37.54
CA ARG A 154 -47.10 -25.99 -38.88
C ARG A 154 -46.57 -26.87 -40.00
N ARG A 155 -45.51 -27.65 -39.75
CA ARG A 155 -44.97 -28.61 -40.72
C ARG A 155 -45.93 -29.76 -40.95
N ASP A 156 -46.53 -30.27 -39.89
CA ASP A 156 -47.51 -31.36 -39.96
C ASP A 156 -48.78 -30.92 -40.71
N GLN A 157 -49.23 -29.66 -40.57
CA GLN A 157 -50.35 -29.12 -41.37
C GLN A 157 -50.03 -28.85 -42.84
N LYS A 158 -48.76 -28.74 -43.24
CA LYS A 158 -48.38 -28.58 -44.66
C LYS A 158 -48.17 -29.91 -45.39
N ASN A 159 -48.11 -31.02 -44.66
CA ASN A 159 -47.80 -32.36 -45.18
C ASN A 159 -49.01 -33.33 -45.17
N GLY A 160 -50.20 -32.84 -44.85
CA GLY A 160 -51.48 -33.55 -45.00
C GLY A 160 -52.40 -32.79 -45.95
#